data_AF-A0ABD2K3Y9-F1
#
_entry.id   AF-A0ABD2K3Y9-F1
#
_cell.length_a   1.000
_cell.length_b   1.000
_cell.length_c   1.000
_cell.angle_alpha   90.00
_cell.angle_beta   90.00
_cell.angle_gamma   90.00
#
_symmetry.space_group_name_H-M   'P 1'
#
loop_
_entity.id
_entity.type
_entity.pdbx_description
1 polymer ?
#
loop_
_entity_poly.entity_id
_entity_poly.type
_entity_poly.pdbx_seq_one_letter_code
_entity_poly.pdbx_strand_id
1 'polypeptide(L)'
;MSELQQMVADGVLSELVLCESRPTVADSVATATAGPPPAGTTGDNETPPQPHRQQKCHRPQRVYDALRQRSAEVAHFLMPTDNEAEEGGLFYACGDVKNMSRELWACLSDILQREKGFSPVEAIQLLKKLREKERLIEDVWS
;
A
#
# COMPACT_ATOMS: atom_id res chain seq x y z
N MET A 1 -11.57 9.98 22.37
CA MET A 1 -10.96 9.21 21.27
C MET A 1 -11.94 9.23 20.12
N SER A 2 -11.47 9.28 18.86
CA SER A 2 -12.38 9.11 17.72
C SER A 2 -12.90 7.67 17.70
N GLU A 3 -14.09 7.44 17.15
CA GLU A 3 -14.72 6.12 17.06
C GLU A 3 -13.79 5.08 16.42
N LEU A 4 -13.09 5.46 15.33
CA LEU A 4 -12.12 4.60 14.65
C LEU A 4 -10.93 4.20 15.55
N GLN A 5 -10.46 5.11 16.40
CA GLN A 5 -9.38 4.79 17.35
C GLN A 5 -9.87 3.81 18.42
N GLN A 6 -11.13 3.92 18.83
CA GLN A 6 -11.74 2.98 19.77
C GLN A 6 -11.86 1.58 19.15
N MET A 7 -12.29 1.46 17.90
CA MET A 7 -12.36 0.17 17.20
C MET A 7 -11.01 -0.53 17.09
N VAL A 8 -9.92 0.23 16.92
CA VAL A 8 -8.56 -0.32 16.96
C VAL A 8 -8.19 -0.77 18.38
N ALA A 9 -8.48 0.06 19.39
CA ALA A 9 -8.19 -0.26 20.78
C ALA A 9 -8.94 -1.53 21.26
N ASP A 10 -10.16 -1.73 20.78
CA ASP A 10 -11.01 -2.88 21.09
C ASP A 10 -10.66 -4.13 20.25
N GLY A 11 -9.73 -4.01 19.29
CA GLY A 11 -9.30 -5.10 18.41
C GLY A 11 -10.30 -5.49 17.31
N VAL A 12 -11.36 -4.70 17.12
CA VAL A 12 -12.34 -4.88 16.03
C VAL A 12 -11.71 -4.55 14.68
N LEU A 13 -10.87 -3.51 14.63
CA LEU A 13 -10.11 -3.12 13.46
C LEU A 13 -8.64 -3.47 13.67
N SER A 14 -8.11 -4.37 12.82
CA SER A 14 -6.71 -4.81 12.91
C SER A 14 -5.71 -3.70 12.58
N GLU A 15 -6.05 -2.84 11.60
CA GLU A 15 -5.19 -1.75 11.17
C GLU A 15 -6.02 -0.54 10.73
N LEU A 16 -5.61 0.66 11.17
CA LEU A 16 -6.20 1.93 10.73
C LEU A 16 -5.13 2.82 10.11
N VAL A 17 -5.37 3.25 8.88
CA VAL A 17 -4.39 4.00 8.09
C VAL A 17 -5.03 5.26 7.57
N LEU A 18 -4.72 6.37 8.23
CA LEU A 18 -5.23 7.67 7.86
C LEU A 18 -4.26 8.37 6.89
N CYS A 19 -4.78 8.79 5.74
CA CYS A 19 -4.02 9.51 4.72
C CYS A 19 -4.47 10.97 4.69
N GLU A 20 -3.55 11.89 4.97
CA GLU A 20 -3.83 13.32 4.97
C GLU A 20 -3.30 13.93 3.67
N SER A 21 -4.22 14.27 2.75
CA SER A 21 -3.84 14.81 1.44
C SER A 21 -3.25 16.23 1.49
N ARG A 22 -3.49 16.95 2.60
CA ARG A 22 -2.98 18.30 2.85
C ARG A 22 -2.48 18.37 4.30
N PRO A 23 -1.32 17.79 4.61
CA PRO A 23 -0.78 17.83 5.95
C PRO A 23 -0.49 19.28 6.32
N THR A 24 -0.77 19.65 7.56
CA THR A 24 -0.30 20.95 8.07
C THR A 24 1.21 20.88 8.27
N VAL A 25 1.92 21.99 8.07
CA VAL A 25 3.39 22.05 8.09
C VAL A 25 3.99 21.51 9.41
N ALA A 26 3.19 21.47 10.49
CA ALA A 26 3.58 20.93 11.79
C ALA A 26 3.85 19.41 11.81
N ASP A 27 3.21 18.62 10.94
CA ASP A 27 3.33 17.15 10.95
C ASP A 27 4.48 16.61 10.08
N SER A 28 5.07 17.46 9.23
CA SER A 28 6.15 17.06 8.31
C SER A 28 7.53 16.94 8.97
N VAL A 29 7.68 17.38 10.23
CA VAL A 29 9.00 17.54 10.90
C VAL A 29 9.32 16.39 11.88
N ALA A 30 8.37 15.49 12.17
CA ALA A 30 8.54 14.47 13.22
C ALA A 30 9.53 13.33 12.89
N THR A 31 10.22 13.34 11.74
CA THR A 31 11.18 12.29 11.36
C THR A 31 12.50 12.85 10.85
N ALA A 32 13.20 13.61 11.69
CA ALA A 32 14.64 13.85 11.52
C ALA A 32 15.30 14.22 12.85
N THR A 33 15.66 13.22 13.65
CA THR A 33 16.72 13.38 14.65
C THR A 33 17.65 12.19 14.56
N ALA A 34 18.52 12.20 13.54
CA ALA A 34 19.69 11.35 13.49
C ALA A 34 20.85 12.12 14.14
N GLY A 35 21.41 11.55 15.20
CA GLY A 35 22.57 12.10 15.90
C GLY A 35 23.83 12.16 15.01
N PRO A 36 24.88 12.86 15.46
CA PRO A 36 26.08 13.07 14.66
C PRO A 36 26.88 11.76 14.49
N PRO A 37 27.39 11.46 13.28
CA PRO A 37 28.23 10.28 13.06
C PRO A 37 29.69 10.51 13.50
N PRO A 38 30.42 9.45 13.92
CA PRO A 38 31.84 9.54 14.25
C PRO A 38 32.73 9.50 12.99
N ALA A 39 33.96 10.01 13.16
CA ALA A 39 34.99 10.18 12.13
C ALA A 39 35.80 8.90 11.83
N GLY A 40 36.34 8.79 10.60
CA GLY A 40 37.63 8.12 10.34
C GLY A 40 37.73 7.09 9.19
N THR A 41 38.60 7.45 8.22
CA THR A 41 39.65 6.62 7.55
C THR A 41 39.36 5.67 6.35
N THR A 42 40.01 6.04 5.24
CA THR A 42 40.56 5.38 4.02
C THR A 42 40.61 3.85 3.85
N GLY A 43 40.33 3.37 2.62
CA GLY A 43 40.99 2.18 2.02
C GLY A 43 40.13 1.20 1.19
N ASP A 44 40.25 1.30 -0.15
CA ASP A 44 40.24 0.26 -1.21
C ASP A 44 39.04 -0.71 -1.50
N ASN A 45 38.52 -0.53 -2.73
CA ASN A 45 38.09 -1.52 -3.75
C ASN A 45 37.14 -2.69 -3.39
N GLU A 46 35.83 -2.52 -3.62
CA GLU A 46 34.95 -3.62 -4.04
C GLU A 46 33.73 -3.08 -4.82
N THR A 47 33.33 -3.84 -5.85
CA THR A 47 32.18 -3.67 -6.76
C THR A 47 30.92 -3.08 -6.10
N PRO A 48 30.19 -2.12 -6.73
CA PRO A 48 29.02 -1.54 -6.10
C PRO A 48 27.88 -2.56 -6.01
N PRO A 49 27.39 -2.93 -4.80
CA PRO A 49 26.09 -3.56 -4.69
C PRO A 49 25.04 -2.52 -5.09
N GLN A 50 24.10 -2.97 -5.94
CA GLN A 50 22.95 -2.22 -6.42
C GLN A 50 22.31 -1.41 -5.27
N PRO A 51 21.92 -0.14 -5.50
CA PRO A 51 21.33 0.67 -4.45
C PRO A 51 20.00 0.05 -4.07
N HIS A 52 19.97 -0.59 -2.90
CA HIS A 52 18.77 -0.83 -2.13
C HIS A 52 18.17 0.56 -1.92
N ARG A 53 17.21 0.88 -2.79
CA ARG A 53 16.47 2.13 -2.82
C ARG A 53 15.93 2.33 -1.43
N GLN A 54 16.60 3.18 -0.65
CA GLN A 54 16.12 3.64 0.64
C GLN A 54 14.81 4.35 0.38
N GLN A 55 13.71 3.60 0.45
CA GLN A 55 12.37 4.11 0.39
C GLN A 55 12.22 4.93 1.66
N LYS A 56 12.40 6.26 1.56
CA LYS A 56 11.94 7.15 2.63
C LYS A 56 10.48 6.81 2.87
N CYS A 57 10.13 6.29 4.05
CA CYS A 57 8.75 6.03 4.42
C CYS A 57 8.11 7.36 4.82
N HIS A 58 7.65 8.14 3.84
CA HIS A 58 6.82 9.31 4.08
C HIS A 58 5.38 8.87 4.37
N ARG A 59 4.71 9.59 5.27
CA ARG A 59 3.28 9.39 5.57
C ARG A 59 2.49 9.38 4.25
N PRO A 60 1.62 8.38 4.00
CA PRO A 60 0.85 8.34 2.76
C PRO A 60 -0.12 9.52 2.71
N GLN A 61 -0.15 10.22 1.57
CA GLN A 61 -1.01 11.39 1.38
C GLN A 61 -2.38 10.99 0.83
N ARG A 62 -2.41 9.92 0.02
CA ARG A 62 -3.63 9.30 -0.49
C ARG A 62 -3.68 7.83 -0.13
N VAL A 63 -4.89 7.28 -0.14
CA VAL A 63 -5.15 5.85 0.08
C VAL A 63 -4.31 4.96 -0.84
N TYR A 64 -4.12 5.35 -2.10
CA TYR A 64 -3.30 4.60 -3.06
C TYR A 64 -1.81 4.57 -2.70
N ASP A 65 -1.31 5.60 -2.01
CA ASP A 65 0.08 5.61 -1.52
C ASP A 65 0.23 4.58 -0.41
N ALA A 66 -0.73 4.53 0.51
CA ALA A 66 -0.76 3.54 1.59
C ALA A 66 -0.84 2.11 1.06
N LEU A 67 -1.67 1.87 0.04
CA LEU A 67 -1.74 0.56 -0.64
C LEU A 67 -0.41 0.17 -1.28
N ARG A 68 0.28 1.10 -1.97
CA ARG A 68 1.59 0.83 -2.58
C ARG A 68 2.70 0.63 -1.56
N GLN A 69 2.63 1.29 -0.41
CA GLN A 69 3.58 1.10 0.69
C GLN A 69 3.47 -0.30 1.31
N ARG A 70 2.26 -0.90 1.29
CA ARG A 70 1.97 -2.27 1.74
C ARG A 70 1.69 -3.23 0.57
N SER A 71 2.39 -3.04 -0.56
CA SER A 71 2.10 -3.78 -1.79
C SER A 71 2.10 -5.30 -1.59
N ALA A 72 3.08 -5.84 -0.86
CA ALA A 72 3.18 -7.27 -0.60
C ALA A 72 1.97 -7.84 0.18
N GLU A 73 1.53 -7.14 1.23
CA GLU A 73 0.37 -7.53 2.04
C GLU A 73 -0.92 -7.46 1.22
N VAL A 74 -1.11 -6.38 0.45
CA VAL A 74 -2.26 -6.22 -0.44
C VAL A 74 -2.28 -7.33 -1.50
N ALA A 75 -1.13 -7.65 -2.11
CA ALA A 75 -1.04 -8.70 -3.10
C ALA A 75 -1.35 -10.09 -2.51
N HIS A 76 -0.88 -10.37 -1.28
CA HIS A 76 -1.19 -11.60 -0.56
C HIS A 76 -2.67 -11.67 -0.17
N PHE A 77 -3.26 -10.57 0.29
CA PHE A 77 -4.68 -10.49 0.63
C PHE A 77 -5.58 -10.75 -0.58
N LEU A 78 -5.24 -10.19 -1.74
CA LEU A 78 -5.99 -10.43 -2.99
C LEU A 78 -5.80 -11.86 -3.50
N MET A 79 -4.60 -12.42 -3.33
CA MET A 79 -4.21 -13.75 -3.80
C MET A 79 -3.52 -14.56 -2.69
N PRO A 80 -4.29 -15.34 -1.92
CA PRO A 80 -3.71 -16.27 -0.97
C PRO A 80 -2.88 -17.31 -1.74
N THR A 81 -1.77 -17.67 -1.13
CA THR A 81 -0.79 -18.63 -1.68
C THR A 81 -1.24 -20.07 -1.45
N ASP A 82 -1.04 -20.89 -2.49
CA ASP A 82 -0.82 -22.35 -2.61
C ASP A 82 -1.58 -23.37 -1.74
N ASN A 83 -2.33 -22.95 -0.72
CA ASN A 83 -3.34 -23.78 -0.05
C ASN A 83 -4.70 -23.43 -0.66
N GLU A 84 -5.19 -24.31 -1.53
CA GLU A 84 -6.47 -24.19 -2.25
C GLU A 84 -7.71 -24.06 -1.33
N ALA A 85 -7.54 -24.15 -0.02
CA ALA A 85 -8.60 -24.06 0.97
C ALA A 85 -8.96 -22.62 1.39
N GLU A 86 -8.08 -21.62 1.19
CA GLU A 86 -8.38 -20.24 1.56
C GLU A 86 -8.75 -19.41 0.33
N GLU A 87 -10.00 -18.97 0.28
CA GLU A 87 -10.39 -17.89 -0.64
C GLU A 87 -9.74 -16.59 -0.17
N GLY A 88 -9.23 -15.79 -1.12
CA GLY A 88 -8.58 -14.54 -0.74
C GLY A 88 -9.57 -13.54 -0.14
N GLY A 89 -9.04 -12.49 0.46
CA GLY A 89 -9.85 -11.47 1.12
C GLY A 89 -10.83 -10.74 0.18
N LEU A 90 -11.83 -10.10 0.80
CA LEU A 90 -12.77 -9.19 0.16
C LEU A 90 -12.23 -7.76 0.24
N PHE A 91 -12.16 -7.10 -0.91
CA PHE A 91 -11.69 -5.72 -1.05
C PHE A 91 -12.87 -4.81 -1.35
N TYR A 92 -13.07 -3.81 -0.49
CA TYR A 92 -14.11 -2.79 -0.66
C TYR A 92 -13.48 -1.42 -0.91
N ALA A 93 -14.02 -0.70 -1.89
CA ALA A 93 -13.69 0.69 -2.14
C ALA A 93 -14.97 1.52 -2.25
N CYS A 94 -15.00 2.69 -1.63
CA CYS A 94 -16.17 3.53 -1.55
C CYS A 94 -15.79 5.01 -1.71
N GLY A 95 -16.48 5.76 -2.56
CA GLY A 95 -16.20 7.19 -2.77
C GLY A 95 -16.62 7.78 -4.13
N ASP A 96 -16.00 8.90 -4.51
CA ASP A 96 -16.32 9.62 -5.76
C ASP A 96 -15.83 8.87 -7.02
N VAL A 97 -16.75 8.58 -7.94
CA VAL A 97 -16.50 7.80 -9.16
C VAL A 97 -15.44 8.42 -10.07
N LYS A 98 -15.34 9.76 -10.13
CA LYS A 98 -14.63 10.43 -11.25
C LYS A 98 -13.15 10.08 -11.31
N ASN A 99 -12.52 9.95 -10.13
CA ASN A 99 -11.10 9.61 -10.04
C ASN A 99 -10.83 8.33 -9.26
N MET A 100 -11.72 7.93 -8.34
CA MET A 100 -11.39 6.86 -7.39
C MET A 100 -11.22 5.50 -8.07
N SER A 101 -12.18 5.07 -8.89
CA SER A 101 -12.13 3.75 -9.54
C SER A 101 -10.94 3.63 -10.47
N ARG A 102 -10.66 4.66 -11.27
CA ARG A 102 -9.53 4.63 -12.20
C ARG A 102 -8.19 4.55 -11.45
N GLU A 103 -7.98 5.39 -10.43
CA GLU A 103 -6.75 5.39 -9.64
C GLU A 103 -6.57 4.07 -8.86
N LEU A 104 -7.68 3.51 -8.33
CA LEU A 104 -7.67 2.22 -7.65
C LEU A 104 -7.23 1.09 -8.58
N TRP A 105 -7.84 0.98 -9.76
CA TRP A 105 -7.52 -0.08 -10.73
C TRP A 105 -6.07 -0.03 -11.20
N ALA A 106 -5.56 1.18 -11.49
CA ALA A 106 -4.15 1.37 -11.80
C ALA A 106 -3.26 0.94 -10.63
N CYS A 107 -3.59 1.37 -9.41
CA CYS A 107 -2.83 1.03 -8.20
C CYS A 107 -2.77 -0.48 -7.94
N LEU A 108 -3.90 -1.19 -8.00
CA LEU A 108 -3.93 -2.63 -7.77
C LEU A 108 -3.22 -3.40 -8.87
N SER A 109 -3.35 -2.96 -10.13
CA SER A 109 -2.62 -3.55 -11.25
C SER A 109 -1.11 -3.41 -11.07
N ASP A 110 -0.63 -2.24 -10.66
CA ASP A 110 0.79 -1.99 -10.39
C ASP A 110 1.32 -2.88 -9.25
N ILE A 111 0.53 -3.06 -8.18
CA ILE A 111 0.87 -3.92 -7.05
C ILE A 111 1.02 -5.37 -7.52
N LEU A 112 0.09 -5.89 -8.31
CA LEU A 112 0.13 -7.26 -8.81
C LEU A 112 1.31 -7.50 -9.76
N GLN A 113 1.60 -6.54 -10.65
CA GLN A 113 2.78 -6.61 -11.52
C GLN A 113 4.07 -6.65 -10.70
N ARG A 114 4.18 -5.79 -9.68
CA ARG A 114 5.38 -5.68 -8.83
C ARG A 114 5.60 -6.91 -7.95
N GLU A 115 4.56 -7.38 -7.27
CA GLU A 115 4.69 -8.38 -6.20
C GLU A 115 4.49 -9.82 -6.70
N LYS A 116 3.73 -10.01 -7.78
CA LYS A 116 3.42 -11.33 -8.35
C LYS A 116 4.00 -11.55 -9.75
N GLY A 117 4.61 -10.52 -10.34
CA GLY A 117 5.26 -10.63 -11.66
C GLY A 117 4.29 -10.76 -12.83
N PHE A 118 3.01 -10.41 -12.65
CA PHE A 118 2.05 -10.44 -13.75
C PHE A 118 2.38 -9.39 -14.81
N SER A 119 2.01 -9.69 -16.05
CA SER A 119 1.92 -8.68 -17.09
C SER A 119 0.75 -7.71 -16.80
N PRO A 120 0.74 -6.51 -17.41
CA PRO A 120 -0.37 -5.58 -17.28
C PRO A 120 -1.73 -6.20 -17.65
N VAL A 121 -1.76 -7.08 -18.66
CA VAL A 121 -3.00 -7.72 -19.12
C VAL A 121 -3.48 -8.77 -18.12
N GLU A 122 -2.59 -9.61 -17.60
CA GLU A 122 -2.90 -10.62 -16.59
C GLU A 122 -3.41 -9.99 -15.30
N ALA A 123 -2.77 -8.91 -14.84
CA ALA A 123 -3.20 -8.17 -13.66
C ALA A 123 -4.63 -7.65 -13.80
N ILE A 124 -4.96 -7.01 -14.94
CA ILE A 124 -6.32 -6.52 -15.20
C ILE A 124 -7.33 -7.66 -15.32
N GLN A 125 -6.97 -8.77 -15.97
CA GLN A 125 -7.85 -9.94 -16.07
C GLN A 125 -8.15 -10.54 -14.69
N LEU A 126 -7.16 -10.59 -13.80
CA LEU A 126 -7.39 -11.05 -12.43
C LEU A 126 -8.33 -10.10 -11.67
N LEU A 127 -8.10 -8.78 -11.72
CA LEU A 127 -8.96 -7.81 -11.05
C LEU A 127 -10.40 -7.89 -11.54
N LYS A 128 -10.62 -8.12 -12.84
CA LYS A 128 -11.96 -8.40 -13.40
C LYS A 128 -12.58 -9.67 -12.82
N LYS A 129 -11.83 -10.77 -12.74
CA LYS A 129 -12.30 -12.01 -12.11
C LYS A 129 -12.64 -11.80 -10.63
N LEU A 130 -11.87 -11.00 -9.89
CA LEU A 130 -12.17 -10.67 -8.50
C LEU A 130 -13.47 -9.86 -8.38
N ARG A 131 -13.71 -8.92 -9.29
CA ARG A 131 -14.97 -8.17 -9.35
C ARG A 131 -16.15 -9.08 -9.68
N GLU A 132 -16.01 -9.95 -10.68
CA GLU A 132 -17.05 -10.93 -11.08
C GLU A 132 -17.40 -11.90 -9.96
N LYS A 133 -16.43 -12.23 -9.09
CA LYS A 133 -16.61 -13.07 -7.91
C LYS A 133 -17.05 -12.31 -6.65
N GLU A 134 -17.43 -11.03 -6.78
CA GLU A 134 -17.82 -10.17 -5.65
C GLU A 134 -16.74 -10.04 -4.55
N ARG A 135 -15.47 -10.21 -4.92
CA ARG A 135 -14.31 -10.05 -4.03
C ARG A 135 -13.61 -8.70 -4.18
N LEU A 136 -13.88 -7.97 -5.26
CA LEU A 136 -13.50 -6.57 -5.43
C LEU A 136 -14.77 -5.76 -5.70
N ILE A 137 -15.25 -5.07 -4.67
CA ILE A 137 -16.51 -4.33 -4.69
C ILE A 137 -16.20 -2.83 -4.63
N GLU A 138 -16.77 -2.09 -5.58
CA GLU A 138 -16.67 -0.64 -5.64
C GLU A 138 -18.07 -0.04 -5.48
N ASP A 139 -18.25 0.80 -4.46
CA ASP A 139 -19.46 1.61 -4.25
C ASP A 139 -19.15 3.07 -4.58
N VAL A 140 -19.66 3.54 -5.71
CA VAL A 140 -19.24 4.82 -6.29
C VAL A 140 -20.42 5.76 -6.52
N TRP A 141 -20.24 7.02 -6.13
CA TRP A 141 -21.23 8.08 -6.30
C TRP A 141 -20.62 9.33 -6.97
N SER A 142 -21.47 10.26 -7.42
CA SER A 142 -21.10 11.53 -8.06
C SER A 142 -21.93 12.69 -7.53
#